data_AF-A0A2N3EQA2-F1
#
_entry.id   AF-A0A2N3EQA2-F1
#
_cell.length_a   1.000
_cell.length_b   1.000
_cell.length_c   1.000
_cell.angle_alpha   90.00
_cell.angle_beta   90.00
_cell.angle_gamma   90.00
#
_symmetry.space_group_name_H-M   'P 1'
#
loop_
_entity.id
_entity.type
_entity.pdbx_description
1 polymer ?
#
loop_
_entity_poly.entity_id
_entity_poly.type
_entity_poly.pdbx_seq_one_letter_code
_entity_poly.pdbx_strand_id
1 'polypeptide(L)'
;MNSIVFTHFEVPDEGAAPLTVALDRLSAWLDAERDTLGRVLAQAGQLQTSSALEALDQLHLEPGHGPAEIRELLEHALALLEVLLGTLRDMSCRQGTISAWGLPGPAAFDMHVRWSGARLEDITITLERALAA
;
A
#
# COMPACT_ATOMS: atom_id res chain seq x y z
N MET A 1 3.31 8.54 -51.21
CA MET A 1 4.08 8.01 -50.07
C MET A 1 3.94 9.00 -48.92
N ASN A 2 3.20 8.60 -47.89
CA ASN A 2 3.33 9.04 -46.49
C ASN A 2 2.38 8.13 -45.71
N SER A 3 2.96 7.08 -45.13
CA SER A 3 2.26 6.07 -44.34
C SER A 3 1.81 6.69 -43.03
N ILE A 4 0.50 6.66 -42.77
CA ILE A 4 -0.04 6.93 -41.43
C ILE A 4 0.15 5.63 -40.66
N VAL A 5 1.13 5.63 -39.74
CA VAL A 5 1.30 4.55 -38.77
C VAL A 5 0.11 4.65 -37.82
N PHE A 6 -0.87 3.76 -37.98
CA PHE A 6 -1.87 3.50 -36.95
C PHE A 6 -1.14 2.82 -35.80
N THR A 7 -0.73 3.59 -34.80
CA THR A 7 -0.50 3.05 -33.46
C THR A 7 -1.85 2.51 -32.99
N HIS A 8 -1.98 1.18 -32.98
CA HIS A 8 -3.07 0.52 -32.30
C HIS A 8 -3.05 0.99 -30.84
N PHE A 9 -4.04 1.81 -30.48
CA PHE A 9 -4.51 1.82 -29.10
C PHE A 9 -5.16 0.46 -28.90
N GLU A 10 -4.41 -0.46 -28.28
CA GLU A 10 -5.02 -1.64 -27.70
C GLU A 10 -6.11 -1.13 -26.75
N VAL A 11 -7.36 -1.45 -27.09
CA VAL A 11 -8.49 -1.27 -26.19
C VAL A 11 -8.11 -2.07 -24.94
N PRO A 12 -8.09 -1.46 -23.73
CA PRO A 12 -7.79 -2.20 -22.53
C PRO A 12 -8.80 -3.34 -22.44
N ASP A 13 -8.29 -4.57 -22.38
CA ASP A 13 -9.06 -5.74 -22.03
C ASP A 13 -9.87 -5.39 -20.77
N GLU A 14 -11.18 -5.65 -20.77
CA GLU A 14 -12.07 -5.16 -19.69
C GLU A 14 -11.63 -5.69 -18.31
N GLY A 15 -10.86 -6.79 -18.26
CA GLY A 15 -10.21 -7.33 -17.06
C GLY A 15 -8.84 -6.73 -16.70
N ALA A 16 -8.17 -6.02 -17.62
CA ALA A 16 -6.90 -5.32 -17.34
C ALA A 16 -7.13 -3.93 -16.74
N ALA A 17 -8.24 -3.26 -17.07
CA ALA A 17 -8.56 -1.94 -16.56
C ALA A 17 -8.65 -1.86 -15.02
N PRO A 18 -9.27 -2.82 -14.30
CA PRO A 18 -9.29 -2.83 -12.83
C PRO A 18 -7.89 -2.97 -12.21
N LEU A 19 -7.04 -3.82 -12.80
CA LEU A 19 -5.68 -4.07 -12.32
C LEU A 19 -4.78 -2.84 -12.51
N THR A 20 -4.83 -2.19 -13.67
CA THR A 20 -4.07 -0.96 -13.91
C THR A 20 -4.52 0.18 -12.99
N VAL A 21 -5.83 0.34 -12.76
CA VAL A 21 -6.35 1.35 -11.82
C VAL A 21 -5.91 1.06 -10.38
N ALA A 22 -5.88 -0.22 -9.98
CA ALA A 22 -5.41 -0.62 -8.66
C ALA A 22 -3.91 -0.35 -8.48
N LEU A 23 -3.11 -0.61 -9.52
CA LEU A 23 -1.70 -0.28 -9.55
C LEU A 23 -1.45 1.22 -9.39
N ASP A 24 -2.15 2.06 -10.15
CA ASP A 24 -2.04 3.53 -10.05
C ASP A 24 -2.41 4.03 -8.65
N ARG A 25 -3.47 3.45 -8.04
CA ARG A 25 -3.87 3.79 -6.67
C ARG A 25 -2.84 3.36 -5.63
N LEU A 26 -2.21 2.21 -5.81
CA LEU A 26 -1.13 1.76 -4.93
C LEU A 26 0.08 2.69 -5.02
N SER A 27 0.49 3.07 -6.23
CA SER A 27 1.55 4.07 -6.46
C SER A 27 1.25 5.38 -5.74
N ALA A 28 0.06 5.94 -5.97
CA ALA A 28 -0.35 7.20 -5.35
C ALA A 28 -0.46 7.12 -3.82
N TRP A 29 -0.84 5.95 -3.30
CA TRP A 29 -0.85 5.71 -1.86
C TRP A 29 0.56 5.67 -1.28
N LEU A 30 1.50 4.96 -1.94
CA LEU A 30 2.90 4.89 -1.52
C LEU A 30 3.53 6.28 -1.46
N ASP A 31 3.35 7.09 -2.51
CA ASP A 31 3.85 8.47 -2.56
C ASP A 31 3.32 9.33 -1.40
N ALA A 32 2.08 9.10 -0.97
CA ALA A 32 1.44 9.90 0.06
C ALA A 32 1.74 9.41 1.50
N GLU A 33 1.87 8.11 1.72
CA GLU A 33 1.91 7.51 3.06
C GLU A 33 3.26 6.94 3.46
N ARG A 34 4.18 6.67 2.52
CA ARG A 34 5.47 6.04 2.81
C ARG A 34 6.23 6.74 3.93
N ASP A 35 6.41 8.05 3.82
CA ASP A 35 7.17 8.84 4.79
C ASP A 35 6.52 8.82 6.19
N THR A 36 5.20 8.89 6.22
CA THR A 36 4.44 8.88 7.48
C THR A 36 4.50 7.51 8.13
N LEU A 37 4.26 6.44 7.35
CA LEU A 37 4.29 5.07 7.84
C LEU A 37 5.70 4.66 8.26
N GLY A 38 6.72 5.05 7.50
CA GLY A 38 8.13 4.82 7.85
C GLY A 38 8.52 5.45 9.18
N ARG A 39 8.08 6.69 9.44
CA ARG A 39 8.28 7.35 10.76
C ARG A 39 7.54 6.63 11.89
N VAL A 40 6.29 6.19 11.65
CA VAL A 40 5.50 5.45 12.64
C VAL A 40 6.18 4.13 13.01
N LEU A 41 6.61 3.35 12.02
CA LEU A 41 7.31 2.08 12.23
C LEU A 41 8.66 2.26 12.95
N ALA A 42 9.44 3.27 12.55
CA ALA A 42 10.70 3.59 13.21
C ALA A 42 10.51 3.97 14.68
N GLN A 43 9.52 4.81 14.99
CA GLN A 43 9.21 5.22 16.35
C GLN A 43 8.68 4.05 17.21
N ALA A 44 8.02 3.06 16.61
CA ALA A 44 7.58 1.83 17.28
C ALA A 44 8.65 0.73 17.35
N GLY A 45 9.86 0.97 16.83
CA GLY A 45 10.94 -0.02 16.80
C GLY A 45 10.69 -1.21 15.86
N GLN A 46 9.77 -1.08 14.91
CA GLN A 46 9.35 -2.16 14.00
C GLN A 46 10.25 -2.27 12.77
N LEU A 47 11.57 -2.44 12.98
CA LEU A 47 12.57 -2.46 11.91
C LEU A 47 12.33 -3.56 10.86
N GLN A 48 11.83 -4.73 11.28
CA GLN A 48 11.50 -5.80 10.35
C GLN A 48 10.32 -5.41 9.46
N THR A 49 9.29 -4.78 10.02
CA THR A 49 8.15 -4.28 9.24
C THR A 49 8.53 -3.11 8.33
N SER A 50 9.51 -2.29 8.72
CA SER A 50 10.08 -1.27 7.82
C SER A 50 10.68 -1.88 6.55
N SER A 51 11.29 -3.08 6.63
CA SER A 51 11.79 -3.77 5.43
C SER A 51 10.67 -4.21 4.47
N ALA A 52 9.45 -4.49 4.99
CA ALA A 52 8.30 -4.77 4.14
C ALA A 52 7.83 -3.51 3.38
N LEU A 53 7.91 -2.34 4.03
CA LEU A 53 7.64 -1.05 3.38
C LEU A 53 8.71 -0.70 2.32
N GLU A 54 9.98 -1.01 2.59
CA GLU A 54 11.06 -0.86 1.61
C GLU A 54 10.90 -1.82 0.43
N ALA A 55 10.46 -3.06 0.67
CA ALA A 55 10.16 -4.02 -0.40
C ALA A 55 9.01 -3.53 -1.30
N LEU A 56 7.97 -2.93 -0.70
CA LEU A 56 6.87 -2.27 -1.43
C LEU A 56 7.37 -1.11 -2.31
N ASP A 57 8.31 -0.30 -1.83
CA ASP A 57 8.92 0.80 -2.59
C ASP A 57 9.79 0.31 -3.76
N GLN A 58 10.38 -0.88 -3.61
CA GLN A 58 11.18 -1.54 -4.63
C GLN A 58 10.35 -2.32 -5.65
N LEU A 59 9.03 -2.44 -5.47
CA LEU A 59 8.17 -2.94 -6.52
C LEU A 59 8.16 -1.90 -7.63
N HIS A 60 8.93 -2.14 -8.69
CA HIS A 60 8.93 -1.32 -9.89
C HIS A 60 7.57 -1.43 -10.57
N LEU A 61 6.66 -0.51 -10.22
CA LEU A 61 5.32 -0.38 -10.81
C LEU A 61 5.42 0.24 -12.22
N GLU A 62 6.28 -0.30 -13.10
CA GLU A 62 6.48 0.26 -14.44
C GLU A 62 5.28 -0.05 -15.36
N PRO A 63 4.83 0.95 -16.15
CA PRO A 63 3.80 0.76 -17.16
C PRO A 63 4.40 -0.01 -18.34
N GLY A 64 4.02 -1.28 -18.48
CA GLY A 64 4.52 -2.17 -19.54
C GLY A 64 4.31 -3.65 -19.28
N HIS A 65 4.00 -4.00 -18.03
CA HIS A 65 3.68 -5.37 -17.63
C HIS A 65 2.36 -5.87 -18.23
N GLY A 66 2.34 -7.14 -18.61
CA GLY A 66 1.11 -7.81 -19.05
C GLY A 66 0.11 -7.98 -17.89
N PRO A 67 -1.17 -8.26 -18.16
CA PRO A 67 -2.19 -8.39 -17.10
C PRO A 67 -1.87 -9.47 -16.04
N ALA A 68 -1.19 -10.54 -16.43
CA ALA A 68 -0.75 -11.59 -15.50
C ALA A 68 0.37 -11.08 -14.56
N GLU A 69 1.34 -10.35 -15.10
CA GLU A 69 2.45 -9.77 -14.34
C GLU A 69 1.95 -8.68 -13.38
N ILE A 70 1.00 -7.84 -13.82
CA ILE A 70 0.35 -6.85 -12.93
C ILE A 70 -0.39 -7.58 -11.80
N ARG A 71 -1.09 -8.68 -12.10
CA ARG A 71 -1.78 -9.47 -11.07
C ARG A 71 -0.80 -10.04 -10.04
N GLU A 72 0.28 -10.69 -10.47
CA GLU A 72 1.32 -11.22 -9.57
C GLU A 72 1.95 -10.11 -8.71
N LEU A 73 2.21 -8.94 -9.31
CA LEU A 73 2.75 -7.80 -8.61
C LEU A 73 1.78 -7.29 -7.54
N LEU A 74 0.49 -7.17 -7.88
CA LEU A 74 -0.54 -6.72 -6.94
C LEU A 74 -0.79 -7.74 -5.83
N GLU A 75 -0.69 -9.05 -6.11
CA GLU A 75 -0.76 -10.10 -5.09
C GLU A 75 0.43 -10.02 -4.12
N HIS A 76 1.64 -9.80 -4.65
CA HIS A 76 2.82 -9.61 -3.81
C HIS A 76 2.71 -8.34 -2.95
N ALA A 77 2.27 -7.23 -3.54
CA ALA A 77 2.01 -5.99 -2.82
C ALA A 77 0.96 -6.21 -1.71
N LEU A 78 -0.14 -6.91 -2.02
CA LEU A 78 -1.20 -7.21 -1.05
C LEU A 78 -0.65 -7.96 0.16
N ALA A 79 0.17 -8.99 -0.05
CA ALA A 79 0.78 -9.74 1.05
C ALA A 79 1.66 -8.86 1.94
N LEU A 80 2.43 -7.93 1.37
CA LEU A 80 3.24 -6.97 2.14
C LEU A 80 2.37 -5.97 2.92
N LEU A 81 1.28 -5.48 2.31
CA LEU A 81 0.32 -4.59 2.96
C LEU A 81 -0.41 -5.27 4.12
N GLU A 82 -0.73 -6.56 4.02
CA GLU A 82 -1.32 -7.35 5.10
C GLU A 82 -0.37 -7.47 6.30
N VAL A 83 0.92 -7.70 6.06
CA VAL A 83 1.94 -7.71 7.12
C VAL A 83 2.04 -6.36 7.82
N LEU A 84 2.03 -5.27 7.04
CA LEU A 84 2.02 -3.89 7.57
C LEU A 84 0.77 -3.64 8.42
N LEU A 85 -0.40 -4.07 7.95
CA LEU A 85 -1.69 -3.89 8.63
C LEU A 85 -1.76 -4.69 9.92
N GLY A 86 -1.29 -5.94 9.90
CA GLY A 86 -1.17 -6.78 11.09
C GLY A 86 -0.30 -6.11 12.16
N THR A 87 0.83 -5.51 11.73
CA THR A 87 1.73 -4.80 12.64
C THR A 87 1.06 -3.54 13.24
N LEU A 88 0.39 -2.72 12.43
CA LEU A 88 -0.34 -1.52 12.91
C LEU A 88 -1.47 -1.87 13.87
N ARG A 89 -2.19 -2.98 13.62
CA ARG A 89 -3.23 -3.50 14.52
C ARG A 89 -2.63 -3.96 15.86
N ASP A 90 -1.54 -4.72 15.84
CA ASP A 90 -0.85 -5.14 17.08
C ASP A 90 -0.33 -3.94 17.88
N MET A 91 0.25 -2.94 17.21
CA MET A 91 0.68 -1.68 17.84
C MET A 91 -0.50 -0.96 18.52
N SER A 92 -1.61 -0.79 17.81
CA SER A 92 -2.82 -0.13 18.34
C SER A 92 -3.35 -0.86 19.58
N CYS A 93 -3.37 -2.20 19.56
CA CYS A 93 -3.81 -3.02 20.69
C CYS A 93 -2.89 -2.88 21.92
N ARG A 94 -1.57 -2.78 21.72
CA ARG A 94 -0.59 -2.64 22.81
C ARG A 94 -0.53 -1.24 23.40
N GLN A 95 -0.82 -0.21 22.62
CA GLN A 95 -0.82 1.18 23.07
C GLN A 95 -2.07 1.58 23.86
N GLY A 96 -3.14 0.77 23.82
CA GLY A 96 -4.27 0.88 24.74
C GLY A 96 -3.90 0.65 26.22
N THR A 97 -2.70 0.16 26.50
CA THR A 97 -2.17 -0.03 27.85
C THR A 97 -0.98 0.90 28.12
N ILE A 98 -1.24 1.92 28.94
CA ILE A 98 -0.27 2.63 29.80
C ILE A 98 0.49 3.79 29.11
N SER A 99 -0.01 5.02 29.30
CA SER A 99 0.91 6.09 29.73
C SER A 99 1.16 5.83 31.22
N ALA A 100 2.43 5.68 31.61
CA ALA A 100 2.81 5.28 32.98
C ALA A 100 2.40 6.29 34.08
N TRP A 101 1.67 7.35 33.73
CA TRP A 101 1.41 8.50 34.59
C TRP A 101 -0.01 9.09 34.50
N GLY A 102 -0.95 8.45 33.80
CA GLY A 102 -2.34 8.97 33.72
C GLY A 102 -2.48 10.35 33.06
N LEU A 103 -1.43 10.82 32.38
CA LEU A 103 -1.40 12.04 31.58
C LEU A 103 -1.60 11.68 30.10
N PRO A 104 -2.17 12.58 29.27
CA PRO A 104 -2.25 12.38 27.83
C PRO A 104 -0.83 12.29 27.22
N GLY A 105 -0.31 11.07 27.10
CA GLY A 105 0.85 10.72 26.27
C GLY A 105 0.39 10.28 24.87
N PRO A 106 1.33 10.22 23.91
CA PRO A 106 1.29 11.05 22.71
C PRO A 106 0.05 10.76 21.84
N ALA A 107 -1.05 11.49 22.06
CA ALA A 107 -2.27 11.39 21.25
C ALA A 107 -1.98 11.55 19.74
N ALA A 108 -0.93 12.30 19.39
CA ALA A 108 -0.48 12.44 18.01
C ALA A 108 0.01 11.11 17.42
N PHE A 109 0.76 10.28 18.17
CA PHE A 109 1.26 9.00 17.65
C PHE A 109 0.13 7.99 17.44
N ASP A 110 -0.77 7.83 18.44
CA ASP A 110 -1.95 6.96 18.30
C ASP A 110 -2.83 7.41 17.13
N MET A 111 -3.03 8.72 16.98
CA MET A 111 -3.74 9.28 15.83
C MET A 111 -3.05 8.92 14.50
N HIS A 112 -1.72 9.02 14.40
CA HIS A 112 -0.98 8.63 13.20
C HIS A 112 -1.08 7.12 12.92
N VAL A 113 -0.96 6.26 13.94
CA VAL A 113 -1.12 4.81 13.79
C VAL A 113 -2.52 4.47 13.27
N ARG A 114 -3.57 5.07 13.87
CA ARG A 114 -4.96 4.82 13.47
C ARG A 114 -5.27 5.37 12.08
N TRP A 115 -4.76 6.55 11.74
CA TRP A 115 -4.94 7.15 10.42
C TRP A 115 -4.25 6.31 9.35
N SER A 116 -2.96 5.98 9.53
CA SER A 116 -2.23 5.14 8.58
C SER A 116 -2.82 3.74 8.49
N GLY A 117 -3.31 3.19 9.60
CA GLY A 117 -4.03 1.91 9.61
C GLY A 117 -5.31 1.93 8.76
N ALA A 118 -6.12 2.98 8.89
CA ALA A 118 -7.34 3.12 8.09
C ALA A 118 -7.04 3.31 6.59
N ARG A 119 -6.01 4.09 6.25
CA ARG A 119 -5.58 4.26 4.84
C ARG A 119 -4.98 2.98 4.26
N LEU A 120 -4.29 2.20 5.08
CA LEU A 120 -3.75 0.91 4.68
C LEU A 120 -4.87 -0.10 4.42
N GLU A 121 -5.88 -0.14 5.28
CA GLU A 121 -7.06 -1.00 5.10
C GLU A 121 -7.85 -0.65 3.83
N ASP A 122 -8.01 0.64 3.52
CA ASP A 122 -8.67 1.11 2.29
C ASP A 122 -7.94 0.66 1.02
N ILE A 123 -6.60 0.78 0.98
CA ILE A 123 -5.84 0.33 -0.19
C ILE A 123 -5.84 -1.20 -0.30
N THR A 124 -5.75 -1.94 0.81
CA THR A 124 -5.87 -3.41 0.83
C THR A 124 -7.20 -3.86 0.22
N ILE A 125 -8.33 -3.29 0.65
CA ILE A 125 -9.66 -3.62 0.11
C ILE A 125 -9.76 -3.27 -1.39
N THR A 126 -9.13 -2.16 -1.80
CA THR A 126 -9.09 -1.76 -3.21
C THR A 126 -8.35 -2.80 -4.05
N LEU A 127 -7.21 -3.31 -3.58
CA LEU A 127 -6.45 -4.33 -4.29
C LEU A 127 -7.18 -5.67 -4.34
N GLU A 128 -7.74 -6.13 -3.22
CA GLU A 128 -8.54 -7.37 -3.16
C GLU A 128 -9.68 -7.37 -4.20
N ARG A 129 -10.39 -6.25 -4.31
CA ARG A 129 -11.48 -6.09 -5.29
C ARG A 129 -10.99 -6.14 -6.72
N ALA A 130 -9.84 -5.54 -7.00
CA ALA A 130 -9.26 -5.55 -8.34
C ALA A 130 -8.74 -6.94 -8.74
N LEU A 131 -8.21 -7.71 -7.78
CA LEU A 131 -7.73 -9.07 -8.00
C LEU A 131 -8.86 -10.09 -8.18
N ALA A 132 -10.03 -9.84 -7.56
CA ALA A 132 -11.22 -10.69 -7.65
C ALA A 132 -12.10 -10.42 -8.89
N ALA A 133 -11.82 -9.35 -9.65
CA ALA A 133 -12.52 -8.99 -10.88
C ALA A 133 -11.95 -9.74 -12.10
#